data_AF-A0A1J3FYQ0-F1
#
_entry.id   AF-A0A1J3FYQ0-F1
#
_cell.length_a   1.000
_cell.length_b   1.000
_cell.length_c   1.000
_cell.angle_alpha   90.00
_cell.angle_beta   90.00
_cell.angle_gamma   90.00
#
_symmetry.space_group_name_H-M   'P 1'
#
loop_
_entity.id
_entity.type
_entity.pdbx_description
1 polymer ?
#
loop_
_entity_poly.entity_id
_entity_poly.type
_entity_poly.pdbx_seq_one_letter_code
_entity_poly.pdbx_strand_id
1 'polypeptide(L)'
;TDKKLHDQKALAEMYLLSLTDKLVTSDSSTFGYVAQGLGGLKPWILYKPKNHTAPNPPCVRAMSMEPCFLRAPLYGCQAKTVNITPFVRRCEDRLTGLKLVGSADEFLL
;
A
#
# COMPACT_ATOMS: atom_id res chain seq x y z
N THR A 1 -9.48 19.74 -21.94
CA THR A 1 -8.39 19.12 -22.71
C THR A 1 -7.17 18.86 -21.83
N ASP A 2 -6.88 19.73 -20.84
CA ASP A 2 -5.74 19.60 -19.93
C ASP A 2 -5.82 18.43 -18.93
N LYS A 3 -7.03 18.06 -18.49
CA LYS A 3 -7.24 16.92 -17.57
C LYS A 3 -6.72 15.60 -18.15
N LYS A 4 -6.96 15.35 -19.44
CA LYS A 4 -6.49 14.13 -20.11
C LYS A 4 -4.96 14.08 -20.14
N LEU A 5 -4.31 15.20 -20.47
CA LEU A 5 -2.86 15.28 -20.51
C LEU A 5 -2.25 15.12 -19.11
N HIS A 6 -2.86 15.74 -18.10
CA HIS A 6 -2.48 15.57 -16.69
C HIS A 6 -2.52 14.10 -16.28
N ASP A 7 -3.64 13.41 -16.56
CA ASP A 7 -3.81 12.00 -16.16
C ASP A 7 -2.86 11.07 -16.93
N GLN A 8 -2.55 11.38 -18.19
CA GLN A 8 -1.53 10.66 -18.95
C GLN A 8 -0.13 10.81 -18.35
N LYS A 9 0.23 12.00 -17.88
CA LYS A 9 1.51 12.23 -17.18
C LYS A 9 1.54 11.50 -15.84
N ALA A 10 0.45 11.58 -15.07
CA ALA A 10 0.32 10.84 -13.82
C ALA A 10 0.48 9.32 -14.03
N LEU A 11 -0.14 8.76 -15.08
CA LEU A 11 0.03 7.35 -15.43
C LEU A 11 1.48 7.03 -15.82
N ALA A 12 2.11 7.88 -16.64
CA ALA A 12 3.51 7.71 -17.02
C ALA A 12 4.44 7.72 -15.79
N GLU A 13 4.19 8.59 -14.81
CA GLU A 13 4.92 8.63 -13.54
C GLU A 13 4.71 7.37 -12.69
N MET A 14 3.50 6.82 -12.62
CA MET A 14 3.26 5.53 -11.94
C MET A 14 4.08 4.39 -12.55
N TYR A 15 4.16 4.33 -13.89
CA TYR A 15 5.00 3.36 -14.59
C TYR A 15 6.50 3.62 -14.38
N LEU A 16 6.95 4.88 -14.41
CA LEU A 16 8.36 5.19 -14.15
C LEU A 16 8.78 4.75 -12.74
N LEU A 17 7.92 4.94 -11.73
CA LEU A 17 8.15 4.42 -10.39
C LEU A 17 8.17 2.88 -10.34
N SER A 18 7.33 2.21 -11.12
CA SER A 18 7.27 0.75 -11.16
C SER A 18 8.52 0.09 -11.77
N LEU A 19 9.35 0.86 -12.48
CA LEU A 19 10.60 0.39 -13.10
C LEU A 19 11.83 0.50 -12.18
N THR A 20 11.65 0.94 -10.93
CA THR A 20 12.74 1.09 -9.95
C THR A 20 13.09 -0.22 -9.25
N ASP A 21 14.35 -0.40 -8.83
CA ASP A 21 14.76 -1.58 -8.05
C ASP A 21 14.21 -1.58 -6.61
N LYS A 22 14.05 -0.37 -6.05
CA LYS A 22 13.55 -0.12 -4.70
C LYS A 22 12.61 1.08 -4.74
N LEU A 23 11.43 0.90 -4.15
CA LEU A 23 10.39 1.92 -4.12
C LEU A 23 10.10 2.38 -2.69
N VAL A 24 9.96 3.69 -2.52
CA VAL A 24 9.42 4.32 -1.31
C VAL A 24 8.07 4.93 -1.68
N THR A 25 7.03 4.64 -0.90
CA THR A 25 5.67 5.14 -1.13
C THR A 25 5.19 5.99 0.04
N SER A 26 4.16 6.80 -0.18
CA SER A 26 3.52 7.59 0.87
C SER A 26 2.31 6.87 1.45
N ASP A 27 2.13 6.96 2.76
CA ASP A 27 0.94 6.49 3.50
C ASP A 27 -0.38 6.81 2.77
N SER A 28 -1.20 5.79 2.57
CA SER A 28 -2.54 5.87 1.98
C SER A 28 -2.59 6.35 0.52
N SER A 29 -1.45 6.43 -0.19
CA SER A 29 -1.40 6.87 -1.59
C SER A 29 -1.70 5.73 -2.57
N THR A 30 -2.87 5.78 -3.21
CA THR A 30 -3.23 4.81 -4.25
C THR A 30 -2.34 4.91 -5.50
N PHE A 31 -1.72 6.08 -5.74
CA PHE A 31 -0.70 6.26 -6.78
C PHE A 31 0.50 5.33 -6.53
N GLY A 32 0.97 5.27 -5.28
CA GLY A 32 2.05 4.38 -4.87
C GLY A 32 1.64 2.90 -4.96
N TYR A 33 0.38 2.57 -4.61
CA TYR A 33 -0.13 1.20 -4.72
C TYR A 33 -0.15 0.69 -6.16
N VAL A 34 -0.49 1.53 -7.13
CA VAL A 34 -0.44 1.16 -8.55
C VAL A 34 1.01 0.92 -8.98
N ALA A 35 1.91 1.86 -8.68
CA ALA A 35 3.33 1.74 -9.04
C ALA A 35 3.98 0.49 -8.45
N GLN A 36 3.79 0.23 -7.14
CA GLN A 36 4.39 -0.93 -6.48
C GLN A 36 3.82 -2.25 -7.03
N GLY A 37 2.53 -2.31 -7.37
CA GLY A 37 1.89 -3.51 -7.91
C GLY A 37 2.36 -3.82 -9.33
N LEU A 38 2.43 -2.81 -10.20
CA LEU A 38 2.95 -2.96 -11.57
C LEU A 38 4.41 -3.44 -11.59
N GLY A 39 5.21 -3.00 -10.63
CA GLY A 39 6.64 -3.37 -10.54
C GLY A 39 6.91 -4.65 -9.76
N GLY A 40 5.88 -5.28 -9.16
CA GLY A 40 6.09 -6.41 -8.25
C GLY A 40 6.92 -6.04 -7.01
N LEU A 41 6.87 -4.79 -6.56
CA LEU A 41 7.76 -4.23 -5.56
C LEU A 41 7.09 -4.21 -4.18
N LYS A 42 7.80 -4.71 -3.17
CA LYS A 42 7.45 -4.52 -1.75
C LYS A 42 8.07 -3.21 -1.23
N PRO A 43 7.33 -2.09 -1.11
CA PRO A 43 7.93 -0.78 -0.85
C PRO A 43 8.33 -0.58 0.62
N TRP A 44 9.06 0.50 0.88
CA TRP A 44 9.07 1.18 2.18
C TRP A 44 7.98 2.25 2.20
N ILE A 45 7.12 2.25 3.20
CA ILE A 45 6.01 3.21 3.32
C ILE A 45 6.40 4.31 4.29
N LEU A 46 6.48 5.55 3.79
CA LEU A 46 6.64 6.76 4.60
C LEU A 46 5.34 7.05 5.34
N TYR A 47 5.39 7.07 6.66
CA TYR A 47 4.22 7.37 7.48
C TYR A 47 3.78 8.83 7.32
N LYS A 48 2.47 9.07 7.35
CA LYS A 48 1.93 10.42 7.29
C LYS A 48 2.40 11.26 8.49
N PRO A 49 3.04 12.43 8.27
CA PRO A 49 3.38 13.35 9.35
C PRO A 49 2.13 13.82 10.11
N LYS A 50 2.26 13.98 11.43
CA LYS A 50 1.24 14.60 12.30
C LYS A 50 1.80 15.89 12.86
N ASN A 51 1.00 16.97 12.86
CA ASN A 51 1.41 18.29 13.35
C ASN A 51 2.75 18.75 12.75
N HIS A 52 2.94 18.55 11.44
CA HIS A 52 4.16 18.89 10.71
C HIS A 52 5.45 18.30 11.31
N THR A 53 5.33 17.22 12.08
CA THR A 53 6.45 16.53 12.73
C THR A 53 6.68 15.18 12.05
N ALA A 54 7.95 14.86 11.77
CA ALA A 54 8.35 13.59 11.17
C ALA A 54 8.04 12.42 12.14
N PRO A 55 7.38 11.35 11.68
CA PRO A 55 7.19 10.14 12.49
C PRO A 55 8.51 9.49 12.87
N ASN A 56 8.54 8.78 14.01
CA ASN A 56 9.67 7.95 14.43
C ASN A 56 9.17 6.53 14.77
N PRO A 57 9.52 5.49 13.98
CA PRO A 57 10.35 5.54 12.77
C PRO A 57 9.65 6.30 11.62
N PRO A 58 10.40 6.84 10.63
CA PRO A 58 9.82 7.62 9.54
C PRO A 58 9.12 6.75 8.48
N CYS A 59 9.54 5.49 8.34
CA CYS A 59 8.95 4.54 7.40
C CYS A 59 8.96 3.12 7.95
N VAL A 60 8.18 2.25 7.31
CA VAL A 60 8.11 0.81 7.59
C VAL A 60 8.17 0.02 6.30
N ARG A 61 8.75 -1.18 6.32
CA ARG A 61 8.68 -2.07 5.15
C ARG A 61 7.28 -2.66 5.03
N ALA A 62 6.69 -2.61 3.84
CA ALA A 62 5.41 -3.27 3.60
C ALA A 62 5.53 -4.79 3.78
N MET A 63 4.46 -5.41 4.25
CA MET A 63 4.27 -6.86 4.38
C MET A 63 4.20 -7.54 3.02
N SER A 64 3.61 -6.89 2.03
CA SER A 64 3.46 -7.37 0.64
C SER A 64 3.35 -6.19 -0.33
N MET A 65 3.45 -6.48 -1.64
CA MET A 65 3.23 -5.52 -2.72
C MET A 65 1.75 -5.15 -2.93
N GLU A 66 0.83 -5.82 -2.24
CA GLU A 66 -0.61 -5.68 -2.46
C GLU A 66 -1.12 -4.28 -2.05
N PRO A 67 -2.12 -3.75 -2.77
CA PRO A 67 -2.77 -2.49 -2.41
C PRO A 67 -3.55 -2.63 -1.10
N CYS A 68 -3.73 -1.50 -0.40
CA CYS A 68 -4.62 -1.46 0.76
C CYS A 68 -6.07 -1.16 0.34
N PHE A 69 -7.01 -2.01 0.75
CA PHE A 69 -8.44 -1.69 0.72
C PHE A 69 -8.78 -0.70 1.85
N LEU A 70 -8.59 0.60 1.59
CA LEU A 70 -8.61 1.69 2.58
C LEU A 70 -9.89 1.79 3.42
N ARG A 71 -11.04 1.42 2.83
CA ARG A 71 -12.38 1.51 3.44
C ARG A 71 -13.05 0.14 3.46
N ALA A 72 -12.30 -0.87 3.91
CA ALA A 72 -12.84 -2.21 4.05
C ALA A 72 -13.97 -2.26 5.10
N PRO A 73 -15.05 -3.02 4.87
CA PRO A 73 -16.01 -3.30 5.92
C PRO A 73 -15.34 -4.20 6.96
N LEU A 74 -15.19 -3.70 8.19
CA LEU A 74 -14.54 -4.43 9.29
C LEU A 74 -15.52 -5.29 10.11
N TYR A 75 -16.74 -5.48 9.60
CA TYR A 75 -17.79 -6.34 10.13
C TYR A 75 -18.33 -7.21 9.00
N GLY A 76 -18.60 -8.48 9.30
CA GLY A 76 -19.12 -9.44 8.33
C GLY A 76 -20.64 -9.57 8.42
N CYS A 77 -21.23 -10.28 7.46
CA CYS A 77 -22.69 -10.54 7.45
C CYS A 77 -23.16 -11.33 8.69
N GLN A 78 -22.32 -12.24 9.19
CA GLN A 78 -22.59 -13.07 10.37
C GLN A 78 -21.61 -12.81 11.53
N ALA A 79 -20.40 -12.30 11.23
CA ALA A 79 -19.35 -12.07 12.21
C ALA A 79 -19.31 -10.60 12.66
N LYS A 80 -19.26 -10.36 13.97
CA LYS A 80 -19.20 -9.00 14.54
C LYS A 80 -17.93 -8.22 14.15
N THR A 81 -16.85 -8.93 13.82
CA THR A 81 -15.56 -8.33 13.42
C THR A 81 -14.92 -9.16 12.30
N VAL A 82 -14.17 -8.50 11.41
CA VAL A 82 -13.34 -9.19 10.42
C VAL A 82 -12.24 -9.97 11.13
N ASN A 83 -12.19 -11.28 10.87
CA ASN A 83 -11.14 -12.13 11.39
C ASN A 83 -9.86 -11.93 10.58
N ILE A 84 -8.78 -11.55 11.24
CA ILE A 84 -7.46 -11.45 10.61
C ILE A 84 -7.01 -12.88 10.32
N THR A 85 -6.82 -13.20 9.04
CA THR A 85 -6.37 -14.52 8.60
C THR A 85 -4.87 -14.48 8.29
N PRO A 86 -4.22 -15.64 8.04
CA PRO A 86 -2.83 -15.64 7.61
C PRO A 86 -2.58 -14.80 6.34
N PHE A 87 -3.58 -14.71 5.46
CA PHE A 87 -3.49 -14.05 4.14
C PHE A 87 -4.13 -12.66 4.09
N VAL A 88 -4.93 -12.27 5.08
CA VAL A 88 -5.61 -10.96 5.13
C VAL A 88 -5.23 -10.26 6.44
N ARG A 89 -4.51 -9.15 6.33
CA ARG A 89 -4.06 -8.35 7.48
C ARG A 89 -4.47 -6.90 7.34
N ARG A 90 -4.42 -6.16 8.46
CA ARG A 90 -4.57 -4.71 8.42
C ARG A 90 -3.37 -4.09 7.71
N CYS A 91 -3.63 -3.01 6.96
CA CYS A 91 -2.56 -2.29 6.27
C CYS A 91 -1.62 -1.61 7.27
N GLU A 92 -0.37 -1.46 6.86
CA GLU A 92 0.73 -0.84 7.60
C GLU A 92 0.48 0.67 7.79
N ASP A 93 -0.17 1.29 6.82
CA ASP A 93 -0.42 2.72 6.71
C ASP A 93 -1.89 3.11 6.95
N ARG A 94 -2.79 2.12 7.05
CA ARG A 94 -4.21 2.37 7.31
C ARG A 94 -4.82 1.36 8.28
N LEU A 95 -5.04 1.80 9.51
CA LEU A 95 -5.66 0.99 10.57
C LEU A 95 -7.07 0.47 10.25
N THR A 96 -7.80 1.17 9.37
CA THR A 96 -9.14 0.78 8.90
C THR A 96 -9.10 -0.04 7.61
N GLY A 97 -7.92 -0.23 7.03
CA GLY A 97 -7.76 -0.91 5.76
C GLY A 97 -7.34 -2.36 5.93
N LEU A 98 -7.63 -3.17 4.90
CA LEU A 98 -7.19 -4.56 4.79
C LEU A 98 -6.36 -4.74 3.53
N LYS A 99 -5.37 -5.63 3.58
CA LYS A 99 -4.60 -6.04 2.41
C LYS A 99 -4.29 -7.52 2.44
N LEU A 100 -4.02 -8.06 1.26
CA LEU A 100 -3.52 -9.41 1.11
C LEU A 100 -2.04 -9.47 1.48
N VAL A 101 -1.63 -10.55 2.12
CA VAL A 101 -0.23 -10.84 2.42
C VAL A 101 0.08 -12.26 1.96
N GLY A 102 1.29 -12.46 1.42
CA GLY A 102 1.74 -13.78 0.97
C GLY A 102 1.82 -14.78 2.13
N SER A 103 1.87 -16.08 1.81
CA SER A 103 2.18 -17.10 2.82
C SER A 103 3.61 -16.88 3.33
N ALA A 104 3.89 -17.34 4.56
CA ALA A 104 5.23 -17.28 5.14
C ALA A 104 6.30 -18.08 4.35
N ASP A 105 5.90 -18.81 3.29
CA ASP A 105 6.77 -19.69 2.50
C ASP A 105 7.53 -18.98 1.35
N GLU A 106 7.24 -17.71 1.07
CA GLU A 106 8.04 -16.91 0.11
C GLU A 106 9.34 -16.34 0.72
N PHE A 107 9.62 -16.65 1.99
CA PHE A 107 10.86 -16.27 2.69
C PHE A 107 11.91 -17.38 2.76
N LEU A 108 11.64 -18.56 2.16
CA LEU A 108 12.56 -19.71 2.14
C LEU A 108 13.14 -20.03 0.74
N LEU A 109 13.02 -19.12 -0.23
CA LEU A 109 13.75 -19.19 -1.50
C LEU A 109 14.55 -17.91 -1.73
#